data_AF-A0A4Q5ZEY1-F1
#
_entry.id   AF-A0A4Q5ZEY1-F1
#
_cell.length_a   1.000
_cell.length_b   1.000
_cell.length_c   1.000
_cell.angle_alpha   90.00
_cell.angle_beta   90.00
_cell.angle_gamma   90.00
#
_symmetry.space_group_name_H-M   'P 1'
#
loop_
_entity.id
_entity.type
_entity.pdbx_description
1 polymer ?
#
loop_
_entity_poly.entity_id
_entity_poly.type
_entity_poly.pdbx_seq_one_letter_code
_entity_poly.pdbx_strand_id
1 'polypeptide(L)'
;MQALINELVEKANLTPEAAAKSVEVIVGFVKSKVPPFLADKVEDLIAGKFDLGAMMGGFGGGAKDDESPLDKLNGMFGDKK
;
A
#
# COMPACT_ATOMS: atom_id res chain seq x y z
N MET A 1 -3.87 -14.35 -2.59
CA MET A 1 -2.82 -15.06 -3.38
C MET A 1 -3.40 -16.08 -4.36
N GLN A 2 -4.27 -17.01 -3.96
CA GLN A 2 -4.82 -18.02 -4.90
C GLN A 2 -5.54 -17.41 -6.12
N ALA A 3 -6.33 -16.34 -5.93
CA ALA A 3 -6.99 -15.64 -7.03
C ALA A 3 -6.00 -15.10 -8.09
N LEU A 4 -4.85 -14.56 -7.65
CA LEU A 4 -3.80 -14.05 -8.54
C LEU A 4 -3.10 -15.20 -9.29
N ILE A 5 -2.87 -16.34 -8.63
CA ILE A 5 -2.34 -17.54 -9.27
C ILE A 5 -3.30 -18.02 -10.37
N ASN A 6 -4.60 -18.08 -10.07
CA ASN A 6 -5.60 -18.49 -11.05
C ASN A 6 -5.66 -17.52 -12.24
N GLU A 7 -5.58 -16.21 -12.01
CA GLU A 7 -5.50 -15.23 -13.10
C GLU A 7 -4.25 -15.43 -13.97
N LEU A 8 -3.10 -15.76 -13.38
CA LEU A 8 -1.86 -16.02 -14.13
C LEU A 8 -1.95 -17.32 -14.94
N VAL A 9 -2.60 -18.35 -14.40
CA VAL A 9 -2.86 -19.59 -15.13
C VAL A 9 -3.81 -19.31 -16.31
N GLU A 10 -4.91 -18.60 -16.09
CA GLU A 10 -5.94 -18.36 -17.10
C GLU A 10 -5.53 -17.34 -18.17
N LYS A 11 -4.89 -16.24 -17.77
CA LYS A 11 -4.60 -15.10 -18.67
C LYS A 11 -3.18 -15.10 -19.21
N ALA A 12 -2.22 -15.66 -18.47
CA ALA A 12 -0.83 -15.76 -18.91
C ALA A 12 -0.44 -17.20 -19.32
N ASN A 13 -1.39 -18.14 -19.26
CA ASN A 13 -1.21 -19.54 -19.64
C ASN A 13 -0.02 -20.20 -18.92
N LEU A 14 0.22 -19.79 -17.67
CA LEU A 14 1.27 -20.35 -16.84
C LEU A 14 0.80 -21.65 -16.19
N THR A 15 1.72 -22.57 -15.93
CA THR A 15 1.41 -23.71 -15.07
C THR A 15 1.16 -23.22 -13.64
N PRO A 16 0.34 -23.93 -12.83
CA PRO A 16 0.07 -23.52 -11.45
C PRO A 16 1.34 -23.30 -10.63
N GLU A 17 2.36 -24.12 -10.86
CA GLU A 17 3.64 -24.04 -10.18
C GLU A 17 4.47 -22.82 -10.63
N ALA A 18 4.48 -22.51 -11.94
CA ALA A 18 5.15 -21.33 -12.46
C ALA A 18 4.43 -20.03 -12.04
N ALA A 19 3.10 -20.04 -11.99
CA ALA A 19 2.28 -18.94 -11.51
C ALA A 19 2.56 -18.65 -10.02
N ALA A 20 2.61 -19.68 -9.17
CA ALA A 20 2.96 -19.53 -7.75
C ALA A 20 4.34 -18.90 -7.55
N LYS A 21 5.37 -19.43 -8.24
CA LYS A 21 6.74 -18.88 -8.19
C LYS A 21 6.81 -17.44 -8.71
N SER A 22 6.03 -17.12 -9.75
CA SER A 22 5.97 -15.76 -10.29
C SER A 22 5.42 -14.77 -9.27
N VAL A 23 4.36 -15.14 -8.54
CA VAL A 23 3.80 -14.31 -7.46
C VAL A 23 4.84 -14.07 -6.37
N GLU A 24 5.57 -15.09 -5.92
CA GLU A 24 6.61 -14.95 -4.90
C GLU A 24 7.72 -13.98 -5.33
N VAL A 25 8.22 -14.12 -6.57
CA VAL A 25 9.27 -13.24 -7.11
C VAL A 25 8.78 -11.79 -7.20
N ILE A 26 7.56 -11.57 -7.70
CA ILE A 26 6.98 -10.23 -7.83
C ILE A 26 6.76 -9.60 -6.45
N VAL A 27 6.19 -10.34 -5.50
CA VAL A 27 5.99 -9.87 -4.12
C VAL A 27 7.33 -9.50 -3.48
N GLY A 28 8.34 -10.37 -3.60
CA GLY A 28 9.69 -10.10 -3.08
C GLY A 28 10.31 -8.86 -3.70
N PHE A 29 10.18 -8.70 -5.02
CA PHE A 29 10.66 -7.51 -5.73
C PHE A 29 9.96 -6.24 -5.23
N VAL A 30 8.63 -6.23 -5.14
CA VAL A 30 7.88 -5.05 -4.66
C VAL A 30 8.25 -4.71 -3.22
N LYS A 31 8.33 -5.70 -2.33
CA LYS A 31 8.80 -5.52 -0.94
C LYS A 31 10.18 -4.87 -0.86
N SER A 32 11.10 -5.21 -1.78
CA SER A 32 12.43 -4.61 -1.84
C SER A 32 12.43 -3.13 -2.28
N LYS A 33 11.35 -2.67 -2.93
CA LYS A 33 11.20 -1.30 -3.45
C LYS A 33 10.37 -0.40 -2.55
N VAL A 34 9.63 -0.97 -1.61
CA VAL A 34 8.85 -0.19 -0.64
C VAL A 34 9.61 -0.04 0.68
N PRO A 35 9.38 1.05 1.43
CA PRO A 35 9.89 1.19 2.78
C PRO A 35 9.53 -0.01 3.68
N PRO A 36 10.38 -0.38 4.67
CA PRO A 36 10.18 -1.56 5.50
C PRO A 36 8.80 -1.62 6.19
N PHE A 37 8.26 -0.47 6.59
CA PHE A 37 6.95 -0.37 7.25
C PHE A 37 5.76 -0.72 6.33
N LEU A 38 5.96 -0.79 5.01
CA LEU A 38 4.94 -1.20 4.03
C LEU A 38 5.11 -2.63 3.55
N ALA A 39 6.20 -3.32 3.90
CA ALA A 39 6.45 -4.66 3.41
C ALA A 39 5.31 -5.63 3.76
N ASP A 40 4.77 -5.53 4.98
CA ASP A 40 3.62 -6.33 5.42
C ASP A 40 2.30 -5.89 4.77
N LYS A 41 2.22 -4.61 4.36
CA LYS A 41 1.06 -4.05 3.68
C LYS A 41 0.98 -4.41 2.20
N VAL A 42 2.10 -4.75 1.56
CA VAL A 42 2.12 -5.24 0.18
C VAL A 42 1.32 -6.54 0.05
N GLU A 43 1.40 -7.43 1.04
CA GLU A 43 0.60 -8.65 1.03
C GLU A 43 -0.89 -8.37 1.21
N ASP A 44 -1.24 -7.47 2.14
CA ASP A 44 -2.62 -7.02 2.33
C ASP A 44 -3.19 -6.39 1.04
N LEU A 45 -2.36 -5.63 0.31
CA LEU A 45 -2.72 -5.00 -0.96
C LEU A 45 -3.05 -6.03 -2.03
N ILE A 46 -2.17 -7.00 -2.22
CA ILE A 46 -2.34 -8.06 -3.20
C ILE A 46 -3.50 -8.99 -2.80
N ALA A 47 -3.79 -9.12 -1.51
CA ALA A 47 -4.94 -9.86 -1.00
C ALA A 47 -6.27 -9.09 -1.13
N GLY A 48 -6.26 -7.84 -1.59
CA GLY A 48 -7.45 -6.98 -1.67
C GLY A 48 -7.97 -6.52 -0.31
N LYS A 49 -7.14 -6.64 0.74
CA LYS A 49 -7.45 -6.24 2.12
C LYS A 49 -6.84 -4.89 2.50
N PHE A 50 -6.11 -4.27 1.58
CA PHE A 50 -5.48 -2.98 1.83
C PHE A 50 -6.49 -1.86 1.72
N ASP A 51 -6.75 -1.24 2.86
CA ASP A 51 -7.56 -0.04 2.96
C ASP A 51 -6.65 1.19 2.81
N LEU A 52 -6.56 1.69 1.57
CA LEU A 52 -5.83 2.92 1.25
C LEU A 52 -6.41 4.12 2.01
N GLY A 53 -7.71 4.11 2.33
CA GLY A 53 -8.38 5.16 3.12
C GLY A 53 -7.91 5.16 4.57
N ALA A 54 -7.77 3.98 5.18
CA ALA A 54 -7.20 3.84 6.53
C ALA A 54 -5.72 4.22 6.56
N MET A 55 -4.93 3.92 5.51
CA MET A 55 -3.53 4.32 5.44
C MET A 55 -3.35 5.82 5.19
N MET A 56 -4.11 6.43 4.29
CA MET A 56 -4.12 7.89 4.07
C MET A 56 -4.66 8.63 5.30
N GLY A 57 -5.64 8.06 6.01
CA GLY A 57 -6.10 8.55 7.31
C GLY A 57 -5.05 8.37 8.42
N GLY A 58 -4.21 7.33 8.37
CA GLY A 58 -3.12 7.12 9.32
C GLY A 58 -1.87 7.95 9.04
N PHE A 59 -1.58 8.24 7.77
CA PHE A 59 -0.41 9.00 7.33
C PHE A 59 -0.70 10.51 7.17
N GLY A 60 -1.97 10.88 6.96
CA GLY A 60 -2.44 12.25 6.80
C GLY A 60 -3.53 12.70 7.80
N GLY A 61 -3.92 11.86 8.76
CA GLY A 61 -5.09 12.09 9.61
C GLY A 61 -4.96 11.59 11.05
N GLY A 62 -3.74 11.57 11.60
CA GLY A 62 -3.51 11.49 13.04
C GLY A 62 -3.84 12.78 13.80
N ALA A 63 -4.73 13.63 13.30
CA ALA A 63 -5.30 14.75 14.02
C ALA A 63 -6.74 14.38 14.39
N LYS A 64 -6.89 13.71 15.54
CA LYS A 64 -8.03 14.04 16.38
C LYS A 64 -7.80 15.49 16.83
N ASP A 65 -8.88 16.26 16.81
CA ASP A 65 -8.99 17.67 17.21
C ASP A 65 -8.83 18.66 16.04
N ASP A 66 -9.98 18.98 15.42
CA ASP A 66 -10.47 20.31 14.98
C ASP A 66 -9.54 21.36 14.33
N GLU A 67 -8.32 21.00 13.93
CA GLU A 67 -7.43 21.89 13.19
C GLU A 67 -6.88 21.14 11.97
N SER A 68 -7.33 21.58 10.80
CA SER A 68 -6.85 21.03 9.54
C SER A 68 -5.33 21.23 9.47
N PRO A 69 -4.54 20.25 8.97
CA PRO A 69 -3.09 20.42 8.76
C PRO A 69 -2.72 21.68 7.96
N LEU A 70 -3.65 22.15 7.13
CA LEU A 70 -3.56 23.39 6.38
C LEU A 70 -3.65 24.64 7.26
N ASP A 71 -4.42 24.62 8.36
CA ASP A 71 -4.54 25.74 9.31
C ASP A 71 -3.27 25.91 10.12
N LYS A 72 -2.62 24.80 10.52
CA LYS A 72 -1.30 24.82 11.18
C LYS A 72 -0.19 25.32 10.25
N LEU A 73 -0.23 24.96 8.97
CA LEU A 73 0.69 25.48 7.96
C LEU A 73 0.48 26.99 7.75
N ASN A 74 -0.77 27.43 7.66
CA ASN A 74 -1.10 28.84 7.47
C ASN A 74 -0.72 29.69 8.70
N GLY A 75 -0.87 29.15 9.91
CA GLY A 75 -0.40 29.79 11.14
C GLY A 75 1.12 29.98 11.20
N MET A 76 1.91 28.98 10.77
CA MET A 76 3.38 29.09 10.75
C MET A 76 3.92 30.04 9.67
N PHE A 77 3.21 30.19 8.56
CA PHE A 77 3.60 31.08 7.46
C PHE A 77 2.99 32.48 7.56
N GLY A 78 1.90 32.63 8.32
CA GLY A 78 1.23 33.90 8.57
C GLY A 78 1.87 34.74 9.69
N ASP A 79 2.51 34.10 10.68
CA ASP A 79 2.98 34.77 11.89
C ASP A 79 4.42 35.34 11.78
N LYS A 80 4.75 35.91 10.61
CA LYS A 80 6.08 36.50 10.35
C LYS A 80 6.05 37.97 9.91
N LYS A 81 5.09 38.76 10.41
CA LYS A 81 5.12 40.23 10.30
C LYS A 81 4.77 40.92 11.60
#